data_AF-A0A8S2DI29-F1
#
_entry.id   AF-A0A8S2DI29-F1
#
_cell.length_a   1.000
_cell.length_b   1.000
_cell.length_c   1.000
_cell.angle_alpha   90.00
_cell.angle_beta   90.00
_cell.angle_gamma   90.00
#
_symmetry.space_group_name_H-M   'P 1'
#
loop_
_entity.id
_entity.type
_entity.pdbx_description
1 polymer ?
#
loop_
_entity_poly.entity_id
_entity_poly.type
_entity_poly.pdbx_seq_one_letter_code
_entity_poly.pdbx_strand_id
1 'polypeptide(L)'
;FDKVFLFQFDEFIKDHEQYLHRKSLGNRTTGTTFLQLISLIRRQNERTLANTLNNATNSIKFTLIEAYIAGQTQSSINVVLKHLDNDKSKNKELIECFLMAAAFTPRPSELLFEQLMNRSKNSDYQIETSTYLTLGAIVHKIYHSNKKSLIIDNFTKFIQNSLKEHSKTKNAKRLVYLSLYNAKIDLYQNILINEIKSCSETDLCWLALSALTQLDCKTLSTEVISLIRSLYHEHNKRTYGIQIRQLAGLILLKTDISVPDFLNIILSTLDKSNHQLGLYMWRVIDTMTQNDELLARKLKFIINQQMVVFSFDSLAYKGQSDYYRRTLLTTYGFGVYYTVSQLMSKVGALKESDFTVNIQQYDAQDDYELLSFGVSAQGLESYITDDVDESDQNAKDEELHAQLRINILNTQLRPVELFSGVTGLMGAVWSAPSELTSAFRSNLMIHDLSRYIHLHNGVIVHYEAQSAVSLDLSGMASISLWNKNSHSVIRVSTGFSVRSHIDILSDFITTGINSTLSTNTIVDYTTDVDYSDSPIRVCMQMAIQPTQVHDNIENFYSIKRTKSYRWFGNRTLKYPGTDYPFTEKNNQMCQLLHKS
;
A
#
# COMPACT_ATOMS: atom_id res chain seq x y z
N PHE A 1 14.74 3.91 -41.03
CA PHE A 1 14.62 4.21 -39.60
C PHE A 1 14.02 3.03 -38.84
N ASP A 2 12.85 2.49 -39.23
CA ASP A 2 12.18 1.38 -38.52
C ASP A 2 13.01 0.08 -38.34
N LYS A 3 13.82 -0.34 -39.33
CA LYS A 3 14.67 -1.55 -39.19
C LYS A 3 15.77 -1.42 -38.13
N VAL A 4 16.24 -0.21 -37.84
CA VAL A 4 17.31 0.03 -36.85
C VAL A 4 16.78 -0.11 -35.44
N PHE A 5 15.56 0.41 -35.19
CA PHE A 5 14.90 0.32 -33.88
C PHE A 5 14.39 -1.09 -33.56
N LEU A 6 14.05 -1.88 -34.58
CA LEU A 6 13.69 -3.29 -34.42
C LEU A 6 14.88 -4.13 -33.96
N PHE A 7 16.05 -3.94 -34.59
CA PHE A 7 17.27 -4.67 -34.24
C PHE A 7 17.71 -4.36 -32.80
N GLN A 8 17.62 -3.09 -32.38
CA GLN A 8 17.98 -2.66 -31.03
C GLN A 8 17.08 -3.25 -29.93
N PHE A 9 15.82 -3.58 -30.21
CA PHE A 9 14.89 -4.10 -29.19
C PHE A 9 15.12 -5.58 -28.88
N ASP A 10 15.20 -6.42 -29.90
CA ASP A 10 15.44 -7.86 -29.72
C ASP A 10 16.85 -8.14 -29.18
N GLU A 11 17.85 -7.36 -29.59
CA GLU A 11 19.22 -7.41 -29.07
C GLU A 11 19.26 -6.99 -27.60
N PHE A 12 18.56 -5.90 -27.23
CA PHE A 12 18.48 -5.45 -25.84
C PHE A 12 17.89 -6.52 -24.91
N ILE A 13 16.82 -7.20 -25.33
CA ILE A 13 16.20 -8.29 -24.54
C ILE A 13 17.18 -9.44 -24.33
N LYS A 14 17.95 -9.82 -25.35
CA LYS A 14 18.95 -10.89 -25.26
C LYS A 14 20.11 -10.50 -24.34
N ASP A 15 20.64 -9.28 -24.49
CA ASP A 15 21.77 -8.79 -23.71
C ASP A 15 21.45 -8.66 -22.21
N HIS A 16 20.18 -8.37 -21.90
CA HIS A 16 19.72 -8.12 -20.53
C HIS A 16 18.80 -9.21 -19.99
N GLU A 17 18.75 -10.40 -20.62
CA GLU A 17 17.84 -11.50 -20.27
C GLU A 17 17.90 -11.85 -18.77
N GLN A 18 19.12 -11.86 -18.21
CA GLN A 18 19.38 -12.14 -16.79
C GLN A 18 18.63 -11.20 -15.83
N TYR A 19 18.49 -9.93 -16.22
CA TYR A 19 17.82 -8.89 -15.44
C TYR A 19 16.31 -8.81 -15.70
N LEU A 20 15.80 -9.57 -16.67
CA LEU A 20 14.36 -9.67 -16.97
C LEU A 20 13.70 -10.87 -16.29
N HIS A 21 14.48 -11.80 -15.72
CA HIS A 21 13.93 -12.90 -14.95
C HIS A 21 13.33 -12.43 -13.62
N ARG A 22 12.20 -13.03 -13.23
CA ARG A 22 11.52 -12.73 -11.95
C ARG A 22 12.42 -12.89 -10.70
N LYS A 23 13.44 -13.76 -10.76
CA LYS A 23 14.37 -14.00 -9.64
C LYS A 23 15.36 -12.86 -9.39
N SER A 24 15.60 -11.97 -10.35
CA SER A 24 16.54 -10.86 -10.20
C SER A 24 15.89 -9.56 -9.71
N LEU A 25 14.56 -9.56 -9.53
CA LEU A 25 13.79 -8.42 -9.01
C LEU A 25 14.24 -8.00 -7.61
N GLY A 26 14.00 -6.73 -7.27
CA GLY A 26 14.46 -6.13 -6.02
C GLY A 26 15.90 -5.58 -6.09
N ASN A 27 16.43 -5.36 -7.30
CA ASN A 27 17.77 -4.83 -7.56
C ASN A 27 17.72 -3.56 -8.45
N ARG A 28 18.73 -2.69 -8.35
CA ARG A 28 18.83 -1.42 -9.07
C ARG A 28 19.01 -1.67 -10.55
N THR A 29 19.75 -2.72 -10.90
CA THR A 29 20.01 -3.07 -12.31
C THR A 29 18.71 -3.46 -13.01
N THR A 30 17.83 -4.22 -12.35
CA THR A 30 16.52 -4.55 -12.92
C THR A 30 15.66 -3.30 -13.07
N GLY A 31 15.63 -2.42 -12.08
CA GLY A 31 14.94 -1.12 -12.17
C GLY A 31 15.46 -0.26 -13.33
N THR A 32 16.78 -0.19 -13.55
CA THR A 32 17.36 0.59 -14.67
C THR A 32 17.06 -0.05 -16.02
N THR A 33 17.19 -1.38 -16.14
CA THR A 33 16.88 -2.14 -17.36
C THR A 33 15.41 -2.00 -17.72
N PHE A 34 14.52 -2.03 -16.73
CA PHE A 34 13.08 -1.86 -16.92
C PHE A 34 12.72 -0.49 -17.52
N LEU A 35 13.31 0.61 -17.03
CA LEU A 35 13.11 1.94 -17.62
C LEU A 35 13.62 2.04 -19.06
N GLN A 36 14.78 1.44 -19.35
CA GLN A 36 15.31 1.38 -20.71
C GLN A 36 14.37 0.59 -21.63
N LEU A 37 13.87 -0.55 -21.17
CA LEU A 37 12.93 -1.39 -21.91
C LEU A 37 11.63 -0.64 -22.25
N ILE A 38 11.05 0.10 -21.30
CA ILE A 38 9.86 0.93 -21.54
C ILE A 38 10.10 1.94 -22.66
N SER A 39 11.25 2.61 -22.65
CA SER A 39 11.61 3.61 -23.68
C SER A 39 11.70 3.00 -25.08
N LEU A 40 12.12 1.73 -25.19
CA LEU A 40 12.15 1.00 -26.44
C LEU A 40 10.75 0.55 -26.87
N ILE A 41 9.95 -0.01 -25.96
CA ILE A 41 8.58 -0.48 -26.22
C ILE A 41 7.71 0.62 -26.82
N ARG A 42 7.82 1.86 -26.31
CA ARG A 42 7.06 3.02 -26.80
C ARG A 42 7.25 3.31 -28.30
N ARG A 43 8.33 2.81 -28.89
CA ARG A 43 8.72 3.02 -30.30
C ARG A 43 8.44 1.82 -31.20
N GLN A 44 8.01 0.69 -30.64
CA GLN A 44 7.78 -0.55 -31.39
C GLN A 44 6.36 -0.67 -31.93
N ASN A 45 6.20 -1.50 -32.96
CA ASN A 45 4.91 -1.80 -33.55
C ASN A 45 4.25 -3.03 -32.90
N GLU A 46 2.94 -3.19 -33.11
CA GLU A 46 2.15 -4.27 -32.50
C GLU A 46 2.67 -5.68 -32.86
N ARG A 47 3.11 -5.90 -34.10
CA ARG A 47 3.57 -7.21 -34.58
C ARG A 47 4.83 -7.68 -33.86
N THR A 48 5.76 -6.76 -33.61
CA THR A 48 7.06 -7.10 -32.99
C THR A 48 6.92 -7.30 -31.51
N LEU A 49 6.10 -6.49 -30.85
CA LEU A 49 5.69 -6.70 -29.46
C LEU A 49 4.97 -8.04 -29.26
N ALA A 50 4.11 -8.44 -30.20
CA ALA A 50 3.42 -9.74 -30.14
C ALA A 50 4.38 -10.92 -30.32
N ASN A 51 5.28 -10.86 -31.31
CA ASN A 51 6.25 -11.92 -31.55
C ASN A 51 7.19 -12.13 -30.37
N THR A 52 7.68 -11.05 -29.77
CA THR A 52 8.57 -11.11 -28.60
C THR A 52 7.87 -11.68 -27.37
N LEU A 53 6.64 -11.25 -27.06
CA LEU A 53 5.88 -11.77 -25.93
C LEU A 53 5.54 -13.26 -26.10
N ASN A 54 5.18 -13.69 -27.31
CA ASN A 54 4.85 -15.09 -27.59
C ASN A 54 6.07 -16.02 -27.52
N ASN A 55 7.25 -15.54 -27.92
CA ASN A 55 8.49 -16.32 -27.93
C ASN A 55 9.24 -16.30 -26.59
N ALA A 56 8.88 -15.41 -25.66
CA ALA A 56 9.53 -15.29 -24.37
C ALA A 56 9.29 -16.50 -23.45
N THR A 57 10.25 -16.79 -22.56
CA THR A 57 10.06 -17.80 -21.51
C THR A 57 9.03 -17.34 -20.48
N ASN A 58 8.35 -18.27 -19.81
CA ASN A 58 7.32 -17.92 -18.81
C ASN A 58 7.84 -16.98 -17.72
N SER A 59 9.12 -17.11 -17.31
CA SER A 59 9.71 -16.23 -16.29
C SER A 59 9.90 -14.79 -16.73
N ILE A 60 10.12 -14.56 -18.04
CA ILE A 60 10.35 -13.23 -18.64
C ILE A 60 9.01 -12.60 -19.05
N LYS A 61 8.00 -13.42 -19.41
CA LYS A 61 6.66 -12.94 -19.77
C LYS A 61 6.06 -12.01 -18.73
N PHE A 62 6.23 -12.29 -17.44
CA PHE A 62 5.77 -11.40 -16.36
C PHE A 62 6.36 -9.99 -16.49
N THR A 63 7.69 -9.90 -16.55
CA THR A 63 8.41 -8.62 -16.69
C THR A 63 8.07 -7.88 -17.99
N LEU A 64 7.87 -8.62 -19.09
CA LEU A 64 7.44 -8.02 -20.36
C LEU A 64 6.02 -7.46 -20.28
N ILE A 65 5.08 -8.17 -19.65
CA ILE A 65 3.71 -7.67 -19.44
C ILE A 65 3.75 -6.38 -18.62
N GLU A 66 4.50 -6.36 -17.50
CA GLU A 66 4.68 -5.15 -16.69
C GLU A 66 5.23 -3.98 -17.51
N ALA A 67 6.26 -4.23 -18.33
CA ALA A 67 6.88 -3.21 -19.16
C ALA A 67 5.95 -2.72 -20.29
N TYR A 68 5.13 -3.62 -20.87
CA TYR A 68 4.20 -3.30 -21.95
C TYR A 68 3.08 -2.39 -21.44
N ILE A 69 2.56 -2.69 -20.24
CA ILE A 69 1.54 -1.88 -19.60
C ILE A 69 2.12 -0.54 -19.12
N ALA A 70 3.33 -0.52 -18.54
CA ALA A 70 4.03 0.71 -18.20
C ALA A 70 4.38 1.59 -19.43
N GLY A 71 4.55 0.95 -20.60
CA GLY A 71 4.71 1.60 -21.88
C GLY A 71 3.55 2.52 -22.27
N GLN A 72 2.32 2.23 -21.80
CA GLN A 72 1.12 3.05 -22.00
C GLN A 72 0.79 3.36 -23.47
N THR A 73 1.17 2.49 -24.41
CA THR A 73 0.78 2.64 -25.82
C THR A 73 -0.41 1.75 -26.15
N GLN A 74 -1.25 2.19 -27.10
CA GLN A 74 -2.38 1.41 -27.57
C GLN A 74 -1.94 0.03 -28.10
N SER A 75 -0.83 -0.01 -28.82
CA SER A 75 -0.27 -1.25 -29.36
C SER A 75 0.20 -2.21 -28.27
N SER A 76 0.89 -1.72 -27.23
CA SER A 76 1.37 -2.59 -26.14
C SER A 76 0.22 -3.18 -25.33
N ILE A 77 -0.79 -2.38 -25.00
CA ILE A 77 -1.98 -2.83 -24.26
C ILE A 77 -2.76 -3.87 -25.07
N ASN A 78 -3.01 -3.61 -26.36
CA ASN A 78 -3.73 -4.56 -27.23
C ASN A 78 -3.01 -5.90 -27.35
N VAL A 79 -1.68 -5.91 -27.45
CA VAL A 79 -0.89 -7.15 -27.52
C VAL A 79 -1.04 -7.97 -26.25
N VAL A 80 -0.93 -7.34 -25.08
CA VAL A 80 -1.10 -8.02 -23.79
C VAL A 80 -2.50 -8.60 -23.67
N LEU A 81 -3.55 -7.81 -23.96
CA LEU A 81 -4.93 -8.28 -23.88
C LEU A 81 -5.20 -9.47 -24.81
N LYS A 82 -4.75 -9.40 -26.08
CA LYS A 82 -4.86 -10.50 -27.04
C LYS A 82 -4.10 -11.75 -26.56
N HIS A 83 -2.94 -11.57 -25.93
CA HIS A 83 -2.16 -12.70 -25.40
C HIS A 83 -2.91 -13.38 -24.25
N LEU A 84 -3.46 -12.62 -23.31
CA LEU A 84 -4.23 -13.14 -22.18
C LEU A 84 -5.53 -13.83 -22.62
N ASP A 85 -6.21 -13.29 -23.63
CA ASP A 85 -7.45 -13.89 -24.16
C ASP A 85 -7.18 -15.20 -24.93
N ASN A 86 -6.03 -15.29 -25.62
CA ASN A 86 -5.63 -16.48 -26.39
C ASN A 86 -4.95 -17.56 -25.55
N ASP A 87 -4.57 -17.26 -24.31
CA ASP A 87 -3.93 -18.23 -23.43
C ASP A 87 -4.93 -19.33 -23.06
N LYS A 88 -4.76 -20.50 -23.68
CA LYS A 88 -5.60 -21.70 -23.48
C LYS A 88 -5.65 -22.13 -22.01
N SER A 89 -4.61 -21.81 -21.24
CA SER A 89 -4.53 -22.13 -19.81
C SER A 89 -5.16 -21.07 -18.91
N LYS A 90 -5.51 -19.88 -19.45
CA LYS A 90 -5.90 -18.69 -18.69
C LYS A 90 -5.03 -18.52 -17.46
N ASN A 91 -3.71 -18.40 -17.65
CA ASN A 91 -2.77 -18.37 -16.54
C ASN A 91 -3.12 -17.22 -15.57
N LYS A 92 -3.70 -17.58 -14.42
CA LYS A 92 -4.23 -16.64 -13.44
C LYS A 92 -3.15 -15.69 -12.94
N GLU A 93 -1.91 -16.16 -12.83
CA GLU A 93 -0.78 -15.35 -12.39
C GLU A 93 -0.43 -14.26 -13.41
N LEU A 94 -0.54 -14.53 -14.71
CA LEU A 94 -0.29 -13.52 -15.75
C LEU A 94 -1.41 -12.47 -15.78
N ILE A 95 -2.66 -12.89 -15.53
CA ILE A 95 -3.80 -11.97 -15.42
C ILE A 95 -3.63 -11.07 -14.19
N GLU A 96 -3.29 -11.63 -13.03
CA GLU A 96 -2.99 -10.86 -11.81
C GLU A 96 -1.82 -9.88 -12.04
N CYS A 97 -0.76 -10.33 -12.71
CA CYS A 97 0.38 -9.47 -13.08
C CYS A 97 -0.05 -8.30 -13.97
N PHE A 98 -0.88 -8.56 -14.99
CA PHE A 98 -1.44 -7.52 -15.85
C PHE A 98 -2.30 -6.52 -15.07
N LEU A 99 -3.22 -7.02 -14.25
CA LEU A 99 -4.12 -6.21 -13.43
C LEU A 99 -3.32 -5.30 -12.50
N MET A 100 -2.32 -5.87 -11.82
CA MET A 100 -1.45 -5.11 -10.93
C MET A 100 -0.66 -4.03 -11.67
N ALA A 101 -0.02 -4.36 -12.79
CA ALA A 101 0.70 -3.38 -13.61
C ALA A 101 -0.25 -2.25 -14.06
N ALA A 102 -1.48 -2.59 -14.43
CA ALA A 102 -2.52 -1.62 -14.80
C ALA A 102 -2.89 -0.68 -13.64
N ALA A 103 -3.08 -1.20 -12.42
CA ALA A 103 -3.35 -0.38 -11.22
C ALA A 103 -2.25 0.66 -10.97
N PHE A 104 -0.98 0.33 -11.23
CA PHE A 104 0.15 1.24 -10.97
C PHE A 104 0.49 2.17 -12.13
N THR A 105 -0.12 2.02 -13.31
CA THR A 105 0.16 2.93 -14.45
C THR A 105 -0.06 4.41 -14.09
N PRO A 106 0.91 5.30 -14.36
CA PRO A 106 0.82 6.70 -13.95
C PRO A 106 -0.23 7.48 -14.76
N ARG A 107 -0.46 7.14 -16.04
CA ARG A 107 -1.49 7.75 -16.90
C ARG A 107 -2.32 6.66 -17.59
N PRO A 108 -3.32 6.08 -16.91
CA PRO A 108 -4.14 5.04 -17.51
C PRO A 108 -4.91 5.59 -18.72
N SER A 109 -5.03 4.78 -19.78
CA SER A 109 -5.78 5.13 -20.99
C SER A 109 -7.26 4.79 -20.85
N GLU A 110 -8.11 5.51 -21.59
CA GLU A 110 -9.56 5.24 -21.62
C GLU A 110 -9.86 3.82 -22.11
N LEU A 111 -9.10 3.35 -23.12
CA LEU A 111 -9.19 1.99 -23.62
C LEU A 111 -8.93 0.95 -22.53
N LEU A 112 -7.89 1.14 -21.71
CA LEU A 112 -7.57 0.20 -20.63
C LEU A 112 -8.76 0.07 -19.67
N PHE A 113 -9.38 1.20 -19.31
CA PHE A 113 -10.57 1.21 -18.47
C PHE A 113 -11.75 0.44 -19.10
N GLU A 114 -12.12 0.75 -20.35
CA GLU A 114 -13.23 0.08 -21.03
C GLU A 114 -13.01 -1.43 -21.17
N GLN A 115 -11.79 -1.84 -21.50
CA GLN A 115 -11.42 -3.24 -21.67
C GLN A 115 -11.48 -4.02 -20.34
N LEU A 116 -11.09 -3.41 -19.22
CA LEU A 116 -11.23 -4.00 -17.88
C LEU A 116 -12.69 -4.08 -17.45
N MET A 117 -13.46 -3.03 -17.71
CA MET A 117 -14.88 -2.96 -17.37
C MET A 117 -15.69 -4.05 -18.09
N ASN A 118 -15.40 -4.31 -19.37
CA ASN A 118 -16.04 -5.39 -20.13
C ASN A 118 -15.66 -6.79 -19.63
N ARG A 119 -14.50 -6.94 -18.97
CA ARG A 119 -14.00 -8.22 -18.43
C ARG A 119 -14.38 -8.46 -16.98
N SER A 120 -14.94 -7.47 -16.27
CA SER A 120 -15.14 -7.52 -14.83
C SER A 120 -16.17 -8.56 -14.35
N LYS A 121 -17.06 -9.06 -15.23
CA LYS A 121 -18.16 -9.97 -14.84
C LYS A 121 -17.91 -11.45 -15.17
N ASN A 122 -16.81 -11.81 -15.84
CA ASN A 122 -16.61 -13.14 -16.44
C ASN A 122 -15.43 -13.94 -15.86
N SER A 123 -15.03 -13.66 -14.62
CA SER A 123 -13.80 -14.20 -14.02
C SER A 123 -14.01 -14.91 -12.69
N ASP A 124 -13.00 -15.67 -12.28
CA ASP A 124 -12.82 -16.17 -10.92
C ASP A 124 -12.90 -15.02 -9.89
N TYR A 125 -13.40 -15.27 -8.68
CA TYR A 125 -13.59 -14.27 -7.63
C TYR A 125 -12.30 -13.53 -7.28
N GLN A 126 -11.15 -14.21 -7.29
CA GLN A 126 -9.86 -13.58 -7.03
C GLN A 126 -9.50 -12.55 -8.11
N ILE A 127 -9.65 -12.93 -9.38
CA ILE A 127 -9.40 -12.06 -10.54
C ILE A 127 -10.42 -10.93 -10.58
N GLU A 128 -11.68 -11.21 -10.25
CA GLU A 128 -12.72 -10.21 -10.15
C GLU A 128 -12.37 -9.18 -9.07
N THR A 129 -11.92 -9.62 -7.89
CA THR A 129 -11.46 -8.75 -6.80
C THR A 129 -10.33 -7.83 -7.26
N SER A 130 -9.30 -8.39 -7.90
CA SER A 130 -8.21 -7.59 -8.45
C SER A 130 -8.69 -6.64 -9.57
N THR A 131 -9.67 -7.03 -10.37
CA THR A 131 -10.26 -6.18 -11.42
C THR A 131 -11.02 -4.99 -10.82
N TYR A 132 -11.80 -5.21 -9.77
CA TYR A 132 -12.51 -4.12 -9.08
C TYR A 132 -11.55 -3.14 -8.40
N LEU A 133 -10.52 -3.64 -7.73
CA LEU A 133 -9.46 -2.82 -7.12
C LEU A 133 -8.71 -1.98 -8.17
N THR A 134 -8.41 -2.56 -9.34
CA THR A 134 -7.68 -1.86 -10.41
C THR A 134 -8.54 -0.81 -11.10
N LEU A 135 -9.83 -1.09 -11.33
CA LEU A 135 -10.78 -0.09 -11.82
C LEU A 135 -10.87 1.11 -10.87
N GLY A 136 -10.94 0.87 -9.55
CA GLY A 136 -10.88 1.92 -8.54
C GLY A 136 -9.63 2.80 -8.67
N ALA A 137 -8.46 2.16 -8.74
CA ALA A 137 -7.17 2.87 -8.86
C ALA A 137 -7.04 3.68 -10.15
N ILE A 138 -7.54 3.15 -11.27
CA ILE A 138 -7.57 3.86 -12.56
C ILE A 138 -8.48 5.09 -12.48
N VAL A 139 -9.68 4.93 -11.92
CA VAL A 139 -10.66 6.02 -11.80
C VAL A 139 -10.14 7.12 -10.88
N HIS A 140 -9.46 6.78 -9.79
CA HIS A 140 -8.77 7.74 -8.93
C HIS A 140 -7.81 8.63 -9.73
N LYS A 141 -6.91 8.01 -10.51
CA LYS A 141 -5.92 8.73 -11.31
C LYS A 141 -6.56 9.60 -12.40
N ILE A 142 -7.61 9.08 -13.07
CA ILE A 142 -8.36 9.84 -14.08
C ILE A 142 -9.08 11.02 -13.44
N TYR A 143 -9.68 10.85 -12.26
CA TYR A 143 -10.38 11.91 -11.54
C TYR A 143 -9.46 13.09 -11.20
N HIS A 144 -8.24 12.80 -10.72
CA HIS A 144 -7.25 13.84 -10.42
C HIS A 144 -6.71 14.55 -11.67
N SER A 145 -6.71 13.90 -12.83
CA SER A 145 -6.34 14.50 -14.11
C SER A 145 -7.48 15.32 -14.73
N ASN A 146 -8.70 14.75 -14.77
CA ASN A 146 -9.89 15.36 -15.34
C ASN A 146 -11.15 14.94 -14.57
N LYS A 147 -11.59 15.81 -13.66
CA LYS A 147 -12.77 15.60 -12.79
C LYS A 147 -14.10 15.41 -13.54
N LYS A 148 -14.20 15.76 -14.81
CA LYS A 148 -15.44 15.70 -15.61
C LYS A 148 -15.42 14.62 -16.70
N SER A 149 -14.55 13.61 -16.57
CA SER A 149 -14.48 12.51 -17.53
C SER A 149 -15.76 11.65 -17.50
N LEU A 150 -16.25 11.26 -18.69
CA LEU A 150 -17.35 10.30 -18.87
C LEU A 150 -17.07 8.95 -18.17
N ILE A 151 -15.79 8.61 -17.99
CA ILE A 151 -15.34 7.40 -17.30
C ILE A 151 -15.84 7.37 -15.86
N ILE A 152 -15.85 8.51 -15.18
CA ILE A 152 -16.32 8.62 -13.80
C ILE A 152 -17.82 8.32 -13.74
N ASP A 153 -18.60 8.83 -14.69
CA ASP A 153 -20.04 8.56 -14.77
C ASP A 153 -20.33 7.08 -15.08
N ASN A 154 -19.57 6.49 -16.00
CA ASN A 154 -19.69 5.07 -16.35
C ASN A 154 -19.35 4.17 -15.15
N PHE A 155 -18.25 4.47 -14.45
CA PHE A 155 -17.87 3.76 -13.23
C PHE A 155 -18.91 3.91 -12.12
N THR A 156 -19.48 5.10 -11.96
CA THR A 156 -20.54 5.36 -10.97
C THR A 156 -21.79 4.54 -11.27
N LYS A 157 -22.24 4.51 -12.54
CA LYS A 157 -23.36 3.66 -12.97
C LYS A 157 -23.07 2.18 -12.73
N PHE A 158 -21.85 1.75 -13.01
CA PHE A 158 -21.43 0.37 -12.75
C PHE A 158 -21.47 0.01 -11.29
N ILE A 159 -20.92 0.82 -10.38
CA ILE A 159 -21.01 0.59 -8.93
C ILE A 159 -22.48 0.52 -8.49
N GLN A 160 -23.31 1.47 -8.91
CA GLN A 160 -24.72 1.50 -8.54
C GLN A 160 -25.48 0.26 -9.07
N ASN A 161 -25.19 -0.17 -10.29
CA ASN A 161 -25.78 -1.37 -10.86
C ASN A 161 -25.28 -2.62 -10.15
N SER A 162 -23.98 -2.72 -9.84
CA SER A 162 -23.42 -3.83 -9.07
C SER A 162 -24.05 -3.93 -7.68
N LEU A 163 -24.25 -2.81 -6.98
CA LEU A 163 -24.95 -2.78 -5.69
C LEU A 163 -26.44 -3.18 -5.81
N LYS A 164 -27.13 -2.79 -6.88
CA LYS A 164 -28.53 -3.16 -7.15
C LYS A 164 -28.68 -4.64 -7.51
N GLU A 165 -27.91 -5.10 -8.50
CA GLU A 165 -27.90 -6.47 -9.01
C GLU A 165 -27.50 -7.47 -7.91
N HIS A 166 -26.57 -7.08 -7.02
CA HIS A 166 -25.98 -7.95 -6.02
C HIS A 166 -26.38 -7.62 -4.58
N SER A 167 -27.55 -7.03 -4.38
CA SER A 167 -28.15 -6.80 -3.06
C SER A 167 -28.32 -8.07 -2.21
N LYS A 168 -28.06 -9.27 -2.77
CA LYS A 168 -28.20 -10.58 -2.12
C LYS A 168 -26.89 -11.29 -1.74
N THR A 169 -25.71 -10.91 -2.26
CA THR A 169 -24.46 -11.66 -2.01
C THR A 169 -23.37 -10.81 -1.35
N LYS A 170 -22.87 -11.29 -0.21
CA LYS A 170 -21.80 -10.64 0.59
C LYS A 170 -20.57 -10.30 -0.25
N ASN A 171 -20.17 -11.22 -1.12
CA ASN A 171 -18.97 -11.10 -1.95
C ASN A 171 -19.03 -9.91 -2.91
N ALA A 172 -20.19 -9.61 -3.48
CA ALA A 172 -20.31 -8.51 -4.43
C ALA A 172 -20.27 -7.14 -3.75
N LYS A 173 -20.87 -7.00 -2.56
CA LYS A 173 -20.70 -5.80 -1.72
C LYS A 173 -19.23 -5.58 -1.38
N ARG A 174 -18.51 -6.65 -1.01
CA ARG A 174 -17.06 -6.62 -0.75
C ARG A 174 -16.27 -6.10 -1.95
N LEU A 175 -16.55 -6.59 -3.17
CA LEU A 175 -15.91 -6.11 -4.40
C LEU A 175 -16.11 -4.62 -4.62
N VAL A 176 -17.32 -4.12 -4.39
CA VAL A 176 -17.64 -2.69 -4.52
C VAL A 176 -16.93 -1.84 -3.48
N TYR A 177 -16.89 -2.25 -2.22
CA TYR A 177 -16.21 -1.45 -1.19
C TYR A 177 -14.71 -1.41 -1.41
N LEU A 178 -14.10 -2.51 -1.87
CA LEU A 178 -12.69 -2.54 -2.28
C LEU A 178 -12.42 -1.61 -3.47
N SER A 179 -13.29 -1.58 -4.49
CA SER A 179 -13.09 -0.64 -5.60
C SER A 179 -13.23 0.82 -5.16
N LEU A 180 -14.15 1.12 -4.25
CA LEU A 180 -14.32 2.44 -3.64
C LEU A 180 -13.12 2.85 -2.78
N TYR A 181 -12.52 1.90 -2.05
CA TYR A 181 -11.30 2.12 -1.27
C TYR A 181 -10.16 2.64 -2.16
N ASN A 182 -9.97 2.05 -3.35
CA ASN A 182 -8.95 2.51 -4.29
C ASN A 182 -9.37 3.75 -5.11
N ALA A 183 -10.68 3.99 -5.29
CA ALA A 183 -11.18 5.15 -6.01
C ALA A 183 -10.93 6.46 -5.25
N LYS A 184 -11.13 6.47 -3.92
CA LYS A 184 -10.86 7.62 -3.03
C LYS A 184 -11.45 8.94 -3.54
N ILE A 185 -12.72 8.91 -3.97
CA ILE A 185 -13.42 10.09 -4.50
C ILE A 185 -14.58 10.46 -3.58
N ASP A 186 -14.61 11.71 -3.14
CA ASP A 186 -15.62 12.26 -2.22
C ASP A 186 -17.06 12.12 -2.74
N LEU A 187 -17.26 12.05 -4.07
CA LEU A 187 -18.57 11.81 -4.69
C LEU A 187 -19.24 10.51 -4.19
N TYR A 188 -18.46 9.54 -3.74
CA TYR A 188 -18.95 8.23 -3.29
C TYR A 188 -19.26 8.16 -1.79
N GLN A 189 -19.05 9.24 -1.05
CA GLN A 189 -19.31 9.32 0.39
C GLN A 189 -20.75 8.87 0.73
N ASN A 190 -21.76 9.38 0.02
CA ASN A 190 -23.16 9.02 0.27
C ASN A 190 -23.48 7.54 0.03
N ILE A 191 -22.78 6.89 -0.90
CA ILE A 191 -22.93 5.44 -1.15
C ILE A 191 -22.41 4.68 0.07
N LEU A 192 -21.20 5.01 0.55
CA LEU A 192 -20.60 4.38 1.72
C LEU A 192 -21.45 4.56 2.98
N ILE A 193 -22.02 5.74 3.20
CA ILE A 193 -22.91 6.02 4.36
C ILE A 193 -24.11 5.08 4.39
N ASN A 194 -24.82 4.95 3.25
CA ASN A 194 -26.02 4.14 3.18
C ASN A 194 -25.71 2.66 3.44
N GLU A 195 -24.55 2.21 2.97
CA GLU A 195 -24.06 0.85 3.21
C GLU A 195 -23.65 0.64 4.67
N ILE A 196 -22.97 1.60 5.32
CA ILE A 196 -22.60 1.51 6.74
C ILE A 196 -23.85 1.48 7.64
N LYS A 197 -24.88 2.29 7.33
CA LYS A 197 -26.16 2.30 8.08
C LYS A 197 -26.90 0.96 8.00
N SER A 198 -26.88 0.34 6.82
CA SER A 198 -27.58 -0.92 6.55
C SER A 198 -26.76 -2.17 6.85
N CYS A 199 -25.48 -2.01 7.20
CA CYS A 199 -24.59 -3.14 7.36
C CYS A 199 -25.00 -4.01 8.56
N SER A 200 -25.19 -5.31 8.36
CA SER A 200 -25.41 -6.30 9.43
C SER A 200 -24.10 -6.96 9.90
N GLU A 201 -23.13 -7.09 8.99
CA GLU A 201 -21.91 -7.88 9.18
C GLU A 201 -20.71 -7.02 9.53
N THR A 202 -19.90 -7.49 10.49
CA THR A 202 -18.73 -6.77 11.00
C THR A 202 -17.71 -6.49 9.90
N ASP A 203 -17.36 -7.48 9.08
CA ASP A 203 -16.35 -7.35 8.03
C ASP A 203 -16.73 -6.38 6.93
N LEU A 204 -17.99 -6.43 6.48
CA LEU A 204 -18.50 -5.51 5.46
C LEU A 204 -18.58 -4.08 6.00
N CYS A 205 -18.95 -3.91 7.28
CA CYS A 205 -19.00 -2.62 7.95
C CYS A 205 -17.59 -2.04 8.09
N TRP A 206 -16.64 -2.85 8.56
CA TRP A 206 -15.23 -2.48 8.67
C TRP A 206 -14.67 -2.09 7.31
N LEU A 207 -14.97 -2.84 6.25
CA LEU A 207 -14.48 -2.55 4.90
C LEU A 207 -15.06 -1.24 4.34
N ALA A 208 -16.36 -1.02 4.47
CA ALA A 208 -16.99 0.24 4.04
C ALA A 208 -16.45 1.44 4.84
N LEU A 209 -16.24 1.28 6.14
CA LEU A 209 -15.63 2.30 6.99
C LEU A 209 -14.16 2.53 6.61
N SER A 210 -13.41 1.47 6.30
CA SER A 210 -12.02 1.58 5.82
C SER A 210 -11.95 2.34 4.50
N ALA A 211 -12.88 2.13 3.56
CA ALA A 211 -12.95 2.92 2.34
C ALA A 211 -13.24 4.41 2.62
N LEU A 212 -14.06 4.69 3.64
CA LEU A 212 -14.33 6.06 4.08
C LEU A 212 -13.08 6.74 4.67
N THR A 213 -12.19 5.99 5.35
CA THR A 213 -10.91 6.54 5.87
C THR A 213 -9.97 7.06 4.80
N GLN A 214 -10.19 6.66 3.53
CA GLN A 214 -9.35 7.08 2.40
C GLN A 214 -9.79 8.42 1.79
N LEU A 215 -10.96 8.95 2.18
CA LEU A 215 -11.42 10.27 1.77
C LEU A 215 -10.77 11.37 2.60
N ASP A 216 -10.72 12.59 2.06
CA ASP A 216 -10.24 13.74 2.83
C ASP A 216 -11.20 13.99 4.01
N CYS A 217 -10.67 13.95 5.23
CA CYS A 217 -11.45 14.14 6.44
C CYS A 217 -12.11 15.54 6.50
N LYS A 218 -11.59 16.53 5.76
CA LYS A 218 -12.16 17.88 5.67
C LYS A 218 -13.43 17.96 4.83
N THR A 219 -13.61 17.03 3.89
CA THR A 219 -14.76 17.03 2.98
C THR A 219 -15.93 16.21 3.53
N LEU A 220 -15.75 15.56 4.69
CA LEU A 220 -16.78 14.77 5.34
C LEU A 220 -17.95 15.65 5.82
N SER A 221 -19.14 15.28 5.36
CA SER A 221 -20.41 15.90 5.78
C SER A 221 -20.71 15.70 7.27
N THR A 222 -21.47 16.61 7.85
CA THR A 222 -21.90 16.55 9.26
C THR A 222 -22.71 15.28 9.58
N GLU A 223 -23.48 14.79 8.60
CA GLU A 223 -24.18 13.51 8.70
C GLU A 223 -23.22 12.34 8.93
N VAL A 224 -22.07 12.31 8.22
CA VAL A 224 -21.04 11.29 8.44
C VAL A 224 -20.49 11.35 9.83
N ILE A 225 -20.11 12.54 10.29
CA ILE A 225 -19.52 12.70 11.62
C ILE A 225 -20.51 12.23 12.69
N SER A 226 -21.81 12.53 12.54
CA SER A 226 -22.84 12.05 13.46
C SER A 226 -22.98 10.52 13.49
N LEU A 227 -22.89 9.88 12.32
CA LEU A 227 -22.94 8.43 12.20
C LEU A 227 -21.70 7.80 12.83
N ILE A 228 -20.51 8.31 12.55
CA ILE A 228 -19.25 7.81 13.11
C ILE A 228 -19.26 7.96 14.64
N ARG A 229 -19.77 9.07 15.17
CA ARG A 229 -19.98 9.26 16.62
C ARG A 229 -20.88 8.15 17.20
N SER A 230 -21.96 7.80 16.50
CA SER A 230 -22.86 6.72 16.94
C SER A 230 -22.22 5.33 16.90
N LEU A 231 -21.31 5.08 15.95
CA LEU A 231 -20.55 3.84 15.86
C LEU A 231 -19.53 3.71 16.99
N TYR A 232 -18.81 4.79 17.30
CA TYR A 232 -17.77 4.78 18.34
C TYR A 232 -18.34 4.58 19.75
N HIS A 233 -19.41 5.30 20.08
CA HIS A 233 -20.06 5.29 21.40
C HIS A 233 -21.22 4.30 21.53
N GLU A 234 -21.56 3.57 20.49
CA GLU A 234 -22.62 2.52 20.50
C GLU A 234 -24.01 3.03 20.96
N HIS A 235 -24.35 4.30 20.69
CA HIS A 235 -25.58 4.95 21.18
C HIS A 235 -26.89 4.24 20.81
N ASN A 236 -26.90 3.41 19.76
CA ASN A 236 -28.09 2.74 19.24
C ASN A 236 -28.37 1.36 19.85
N LYS A 237 -27.78 1.02 21.02
CA LYS A 237 -27.87 -0.31 21.66
C LYS A 237 -27.42 -1.47 20.76
N ARG A 238 -26.67 -1.15 19.70
CA ARG A 238 -26.06 -2.11 18.80
C ARG A 238 -24.58 -2.18 19.17
N THR A 239 -24.13 -3.37 19.51
CA THR A 239 -22.72 -3.62 19.79
C THR A 239 -21.95 -3.72 18.47
N TYR A 240 -20.80 -3.07 18.42
CA TYR A 240 -19.91 -3.09 17.27
C TYR A 240 -18.58 -3.74 17.66
N GLY A 241 -17.97 -4.44 16.70
CA GLY A 241 -16.63 -4.99 16.88
C GLY A 241 -15.61 -3.91 17.24
N ILE A 242 -14.59 -4.28 18.02
CA ILE A 242 -13.55 -3.37 18.49
C ILE A 242 -12.82 -2.66 17.35
N GLN A 243 -12.63 -3.33 16.20
CA GLN A 243 -11.99 -2.75 15.01
C GLN A 243 -12.83 -1.64 14.36
N ILE A 244 -14.16 -1.78 14.36
CA ILE A 244 -15.06 -0.75 13.82
C ILE A 244 -14.99 0.50 14.70
N ARG A 245 -15.01 0.32 16.02
CA ARG A 245 -14.89 1.42 16.99
C ARG A 245 -13.52 2.09 16.89
N GLN A 246 -12.45 1.30 16.76
CA GLN A 246 -11.09 1.82 16.54
C GLN A 246 -11.03 2.72 15.31
N LEU A 247 -11.50 2.25 14.14
CA LEU A 247 -11.53 3.05 12.92
C LEU A 247 -12.41 4.29 13.04
N ALA A 248 -13.58 4.17 13.67
CA ALA A 248 -14.47 5.31 13.91
C ALA A 248 -13.79 6.39 14.78
N GLY A 249 -13.12 5.98 15.85
CA GLY A 249 -12.36 6.87 16.72
C GLY A 249 -11.22 7.58 15.98
N LEU A 250 -10.48 6.85 15.12
CA LEU A 250 -9.43 7.42 14.28
C LEU A 250 -9.99 8.49 13.32
N ILE A 251 -11.14 8.24 12.68
CA ILE A 251 -11.74 9.23 11.78
C ILE A 251 -12.15 10.49 12.57
N LEU A 252 -12.79 10.34 13.73
CA LEU A 252 -13.19 11.48 14.55
C LEU A 252 -12.00 12.36 14.97
N LEU A 253 -10.87 11.75 15.34
CA LEU A 253 -9.66 12.47 15.73
C LEU A 253 -8.94 13.13 14.55
N LYS A 254 -9.09 12.59 13.33
CA LYS A 254 -8.58 13.23 12.10
C LYS A 254 -9.45 14.39 11.62
N THR A 255 -10.72 14.46 12.02
CA THR A 255 -11.59 15.61 11.74
C THR A 255 -11.35 16.75 12.74
N ASP A 256 -11.82 17.97 12.43
CA ASP A 256 -11.79 19.08 13.40
C ASP A 256 -12.80 18.83 14.52
N ILE A 257 -12.34 18.11 15.55
CA ILE A 257 -13.16 17.64 16.64
C ILE A 257 -13.51 18.77 17.62
N SER A 258 -14.77 18.82 18.04
CA SER A 258 -15.21 19.76 19.07
C SER A 258 -14.64 19.36 20.44
N VAL A 259 -14.42 20.34 21.33
CA VAL A 259 -13.97 20.06 22.71
C VAL A 259 -14.87 19.06 23.46
N PRO A 260 -16.22 19.14 23.42
CA PRO A 260 -17.06 18.16 24.10
C PRO A 260 -16.98 16.77 23.48
N ASP A 261 -16.89 16.66 22.16
CA ASP A 261 -16.69 15.36 21.50
C ASP A 261 -15.33 14.76 21.87
N PHE A 262 -14.28 15.58 21.90
CA PHE A 262 -12.95 15.13 22.27
C PHE A 262 -12.90 14.67 23.72
N LEU A 263 -13.58 15.39 24.62
CA LEU A 263 -13.78 14.97 25.99
C LEU A 263 -14.46 13.61 26.08
N ASN A 264 -15.56 13.38 25.35
CA ASN A 264 -16.27 12.10 25.37
C ASN A 264 -15.39 10.94 24.91
N ILE A 265 -14.53 11.15 23.90
CA ILE A 265 -13.54 10.16 23.47
C ILE A 265 -12.57 9.87 24.61
N ILE A 266 -11.99 10.91 25.23
CA ILE A 266 -11.03 10.73 26.33
C ILE A 266 -11.68 9.99 27.51
N LEU A 267 -12.89 10.37 27.91
CA LEU A 267 -13.63 9.69 28.98
C LEU A 267 -13.88 8.21 28.65
N SER A 268 -14.18 7.90 27.39
CA SER A 268 -14.35 6.51 26.96
C SER A 268 -13.06 5.70 27.00
N THR A 269 -11.89 6.33 26.92
CA THR A 269 -10.62 5.61 27.12
C THR A 269 -10.46 5.11 28.56
N LEU A 270 -11.04 5.81 29.52
CA LEU A 270 -10.95 5.49 30.94
C LEU A 270 -11.88 4.34 31.35
N ASP A 271 -12.77 3.92 30.45
CA ASP A 271 -13.66 2.79 30.70
C ASP A 271 -12.86 1.48 30.80
N LYS A 272 -12.89 0.87 31.98
CA LYS A 272 -12.18 -0.37 32.30
C LYS A 272 -12.77 -1.58 31.57
N SER A 273 -13.98 -1.49 31.01
CA SER A 273 -14.64 -2.59 30.29
C SER A 273 -13.90 -3.00 29.00
N ASN A 274 -13.23 -2.05 28.33
CA ASN A 274 -12.51 -2.29 27.09
C ASN A 274 -11.11 -1.66 27.13
N HIS A 275 -10.28 -2.17 28.04
CA HIS A 275 -8.94 -1.65 28.31
C HIS A 275 -8.02 -1.62 27.07
N GLN A 276 -8.16 -2.56 26.12
CA GLN A 276 -7.35 -2.58 24.90
C GLN A 276 -7.72 -1.47 23.92
N LEU A 277 -9.02 -1.19 23.73
CA LEU A 277 -9.47 -0.06 22.92
C LEU A 277 -9.12 1.26 23.59
N GLY A 278 -9.30 1.36 24.92
CA GLY A 278 -8.96 2.56 25.69
C GLY A 278 -7.47 2.90 25.59
N LEU A 279 -6.59 1.90 25.80
CA LEU A 279 -5.15 2.04 25.63
C LEU A 279 -4.79 2.46 24.21
N TYR A 280 -5.36 1.79 23.19
CA TYR A 280 -5.11 2.13 21.79
C TYR A 280 -5.49 3.59 21.49
N MET A 281 -6.70 4.00 21.87
CA MET A 281 -7.19 5.36 21.61
C MET A 281 -6.37 6.41 22.37
N TRP A 282 -5.92 6.11 23.59
CA TRP A 282 -5.00 6.97 24.32
C TRP A 282 -3.67 7.14 23.59
N ARG A 283 -3.08 6.05 23.07
CA ARG A 283 -1.84 6.09 22.28
C ARG A 283 -1.98 6.89 20.99
N VAL A 284 -3.14 6.80 20.33
CA VAL A 284 -3.49 7.64 19.18
C VAL A 284 -3.51 9.11 19.59
N ILE A 285 -4.22 9.46 20.67
CA ILE A 285 -4.31 10.84 21.16
C ILE A 285 -2.92 11.39 21.50
N ASP A 286 -2.12 10.65 22.28
CA ASP A 286 -0.75 11.03 22.63
C ASP A 286 0.08 11.31 21.37
N THR A 287 0.11 10.36 20.43
CA THR A 287 0.85 10.50 19.16
C THR A 287 0.35 11.67 18.31
N MET A 288 -0.96 11.88 18.20
CA MET A 288 -1.51 12.99 17.42
C MET A 288 -1.21 14.34 18.07
N THR A 289 -1.27 14.46 19.40
CA THR A 289 -0.94 15.71 20.09
C THR A 289 0.54 16.10 20.02
N GLN A 290 1.44 15.14 19.81
CA GLN A 290 2.85 15.43 19.56
C GLN A 290 3.07 16.08 18.19
N ASN A 291 2.18 15.83 17.23
CA ASN A 291 2.29 16.31 15.85
C ASN A 291 1.37 17.51 15.54
N ASP A 292 0.22 17.63 16.22
CA ASP A 292 -0.76 18.69 16.04
C ASP A 292 -0.87 19.59 17.28
N GLU A 293 -0.41 20.83 17.14
CA GLU A 293 -0.42 21.82 18.22
C GLU A 293 -1.85 22.21 18.64
N LEU A 294 -2.83 22.22 17.72
CA LEU A 294 -4.22 22.56 18.03
C LEU A 294 -4.85 21.48 18.91
N LEU A 295 -4.65 20.21 18.55
CA LEU A 295 -5.10 19.07 19.34
C LEU A 295 -4.44 19.08 20.73
N ALA A 296 -3.14 19.39 20.80
CA ALA A 296 -2.41 19.49 22.06
C ALA A 296 -2.98 20.58 22.99
N ARG A 297 -3.36 21.74 22.44
CA ARG A 297 -4.00 22.82 23.21
C ARG A 297 -5.39 22.39 23.71
N LYS A 298 -6.19 21.73 22.87
CA LYS A 298 -7.51 21.18 23.28
C LYS A 298 -7.33 20.15 24.41
N LEU A 299 -6.34 19.27 24.33
CA LEU A 299 -6.06 18.27 25.37
C LEU A 299 -5.66 18.94 26.69
N LYS A 300 -4.73 19.90 26.65
CA LYS A 300 -4.32 20.66 27.85
C LYS A 300 -5.50 21.38 28.51
N PHE A 301 -6.39 21.95 27.70
CA PHE A 301 -7.60 22.60 28.19
C PHE A 301 -8.52 21.61 28.93
N ILE A 302 -8.77 20.43 28.35
CA ILE A 302 -9.62 19.39 28.96
C ILE A 302 -9.01 18.87 30.27
N ILE A 303 -7.72 18.56 30.28
CA ILE A 303 -7.02 18.06 31.48
C ILE A 303 -7.09 19.09 32.61
N ASN A 304 -6.87 20.38 32.30
CA ASN A 304 -6.94 21.44 33.29
C ASN A 304 -8.34 21.63 33.87
N GLN A 305 -9.39 21.46 33.07
CA GLN A 305 -10.78 21.60 33.54
C GLN A 305 -11.29 20.40 34.33
N GLN A 306 -10.75 19.20 34.10
CA GLN A 306 -11.24 17.96 34.68
C GLN A 306 -10.17 17.16 35.43
N MET A 307 -9.29 17.82 36.18
CA MET A 307 -8.22 17.15 36.93
C MET A 307 -8.69 15.99 37.82
N VAL A 308 -9.92 16.04 38.36
CA VAL A 308 -10.47 14.98 39.22
C VAL A 308 -10.65 13.65 38.47
N VAL A 309 -10.91 13.70 37.17
CA VAL A 309 -11.09 12.52 36.32
C VAL A 309 -9.75 11.93 35.88
N PHE A 310 -8.73 12.79 35.71
CA PHE A 310 -7.39 12.42 35.28
C PHE A 310 -6.47 12.14 36.48
N SER A 311 -6.66 10.99 37.10
CA SER A 311 -5.78 10.47 38.16
C SER A 311 -4.71 9.51 37.60
N PHE A 312 -3.67 9.23 38.39
CA PHE A 312 -2.68 8.21 38.03
C PHE A 312 -3.30 6.80 37.91
N ASP A 313 -4.35 6.47 38.68
CA ASP A 313 -5.04 5.17 38.56
C ASP A 313 -5.84 5.08 37.25
N SER A 314 -6.51 6.17 36.86
CA SER A 314 -7.30 6.20 35.62
C SER A 314 -6.42 6.17 34.36
N LEU A 315 -5.19 6.69 34.45
CA LEU A 315 -4.20 6.66 33.35
C LEU A 315 -3.29 5.42 33.39
N ALA A 316 -3.45 4.55 34.38
CA ALA A 316 -2.75 3.27 34.45
C ALA A 316 -3.42 2.24 33.53
N TYR A 317 -3.27 2.44 32.23
CA TYR A 317 -3.83 1.55 31.22
C TYR A 317 -3.16 0.18 31.27
N LYS A 318 -3.99 -0.86 31.40
CA LYS A 318 -3.60 -2.26 31.17
C LYS A 318 -3.83 -2.61 29.70
N GLY A 319 -3.01 -3.50 29.14
CA GLY A 319 -3.16 -3.99 27.78
C GLY A 319 -1.86 -4.04 27.00
N GLN A 320 -1.95 -4.44 25.74
CA GLN A 320 -0.83 -4.62 24.83
C GLN A 320 -0.99 -3.87 23.50
N SER A 321 -2.17 -3.33 23.21
CA SER A 321 -2.38 -2.46 22.05
C SER A 321 -1.42 -1.26 22.06
N ASP A 322 -0.99 -0.85 20.87
CA ASP A 322 -0.02 0.22 20.70
C ASP A 322 -0.32 1.04 19.43
N TYR A 323 0.07 2.30 19.45
CA TYR A 323 0.01 3.18 18.29
C TYR A 323 1.08 4.26 18.43
N TYR A 324 1.93 4.40 17.42
CA TYR A 324 2.91 5.49 17.40
C TYR A 324 3.38 5.80 15.97
N ARG A 325 3.85 7.04 15.79
CA ARG A 325 4.42 7.57 14.56
C ARG A 325 5.81 8.13 14.84
N ARG A 326 6.78 7.81 14.00
CA ARG A 326 8.17 8.28 14.12
C ARG A 326 8.76 8.63 12.77
N THR A 327 9.79 9.46 12.78
CA THR A 327 10.49 9.91 11.58
C THR A 327 11.50 8.86 11.10
N LEU A 328 11.43 8.48 9.82
CA LEU A 328 12.48 7.72 9.13
C LEU A 328 13.55 8.64 8.57
N LEU A 329 13.14 9.72 7.91
CA LEU A 329 14.01 10.66 7.22
C LEU A 329 13.38 12.06 7.21
N THR A 330 14.15 13.08 7.54
CA THR A 330 13.76 14.49 7.35
C THR A 330 14.63 15.11 6.27
N THR A 331 14.02 15.71 5.26
CA THR A 331 14.70 16.51 4.23
C THR A 331 14.24 17.97 4.30
N TYR A 332 14.72 18.85 3.41
CA TYR A 332 14.28 20.25 3.38
C TYR A 332 12.85 20.44 2.86
N GLY A 333 12.30 19.49 2.09
CA GLY A 333 10.99 19.64 1.43
C GLY A 333 9.92 18.65 1.89
N PHE A 334 10.33 17.49 2.38
CA PHE A 334 9.42 16.44 2.85
C PHE A 334 10.04 15.65 4.01
N GLY A 335 9.17 15.12 4.88
CA GLY A 335 9.49 14.13 5.89
C GLY A 335 8.95 12.76 5.50
N VAL A 336 9.70 11.72 5.80
CA VAL A 336 9.26 10.32 5.71
C VAL A 336 9.04 9.82 7.14
N TYR A 337 7.85 9.26 7.39
CA TYR A 337 7.46 8.77 8.69
C TYR A 337 7.02 7.30 8.58
N TYR A 338 7.26 6.54 9.63
CA TYR A 338 6.68 5.22 9.81
C TYR A 338 5.69 5.26 10.97
N THR A 339 4.55 4.60 10.79
CA THR A 339 3.52 4.48 11.81
C THR A 339 3.20 3.01 12.01
N VAL A 340 3.16 2.59 13.28
CA VAL A 340 2.76 1.25 13.67
C VAL A 340 1.48 1.36 14.48
N SER A 341 0.48 0.58 14.09
CA SER A 341 -0.82 0.48 14.73
C SER A 341 -1.05 -0.98 15.09
N GLN A 342 -1.26 -1.29 16.36
CA GLN A 342 -1.45 -2.66 16.83
C GLN A 342 -2.64 -2.70 17.79
N LEU A 343 -3.68 -3.43 17.41
CA LEU A 343 -4.87 -3.67 18.20
C LEU A 343 -4.87 -5.12 18.69
N MET A 344 -4.90 -5.28 20.01
CA MET A 344 -5.03 -6.57 20.67
C MET A 344 -6.48 -6.81 21.11
N SER A 345 -6.86 -8.07 21.17
CA SER A 345 -8.06 -8.55 21.84
C SER A 345 -7.90 -8.45 23.36
N LYS A 346 -9.01 -8.58 24.10
CA LYS A 346 -8.99 -8.58 25.59
C LYS A 346 -8.02 -9.61 26.17
N VAL A 347 -7.85 -10.72 25.47
CA VAL A 347 -7.00 -11.86 25.85
C VAL A 347 -5.53 -11.65 25.44
N GLY A 348 -5.22 -10.61 24.66
CA GLY A 348 -3.88 -10.35 24.14
C GLY A 348 -3.59 -11.00 22.79
N ALA A 349 -4.61 -11.53 22.10
CA ALA A 349 -4.49 -11.99 20.72
C ALA A 349 -4.41 -10.80 19.76
N LEU A 350 -3.65 -10.91 18.68
CA LEU A 350 -3.62 -9.88 17.64
C LEU A 350 -4.97 -9.85 16.87
N LYS A 351 -5.66 -8.70 16.87
CA LYS A 351 -6.83 -8.46 16.01
C LYS A 351 -6.44 -7.76 14.71
N GLU A 352 -5.61 -6.72 14.82
CA GLU A 352 -5.20 -5.89 13.69
C GLU A 352 -3.80 -5.29 13.94
N SER A 353 -2.90 -5.38 12.97
CA SER A 353 -1.57 -4.78 13.01
C SER A 353 -1.28 -4.15 11.66
N ASP A 354 -1.01 -2.85 11.62
CA ASP A 354 -0.64 -2.13 10.40
C ASP A 354 0.70 -1.43 10.60
N PHE A 355 1.63 -1.68 9.67
CA PHE A 355 2.88 -0.94 9.52
C PHE A 355 2.78 -0.10 8.25
N THR A 356 2.86 1.22 8.38
CA THR A 356 2.69 2.17 7.27
C THR A 356 3.90 3.07 7.16
N VAL A 357 4.33 3.35 5.93
CA VAL A 357 5.38 4.32 5.61
C VAL A 357 4.78 5.41 4.74
N ASN A 358 4.81 6.64 5.24
CA ASN A 358 4.19 7.79 4.60
C ASN A 358 5.23 8.86 4.30
N ILE A 359 5.07 9.54 3.16
CA ILE A 359 5.73 10.80 2.87
C ILE A 359 4.76 11.93 3.19
N GLN A 360 5.22 12.91 3.95
CA GLN A 360 4.51 14.15 4.19
C GLN A 360 5.35 15.31 3.66
N GLN A 361 4.80 16.08 2.72
CA GLN A 361 5.39 17.35 2.31
C GLN A 361 5.04 18.41 3.36
N TYR A 362 5.99 19.26 3.77
CA TYR A 362 5.77 20.20 4.89
C TYR A 362 4.61 21.17 4.67
N ASP A 363 4.29 21.49 3.42
CA ASP A 363 3.20 22.40 3.03
C ASP A 363 1.90 21.65 2.66
N ALA A 364 1.96 20.32 2.57
CA ALA A 364 0.78 19.49 2.31
C ALA A 364 0.26 18.91 3.64
N GLN A 365 -1.05 19.05 3.86
CA GLN A 365 -1.71 18.41 5.00
C GLN A 365 -1.94 16.91 4.79
N ASP A 366 -1.79 16.41 3.57
CA ASP A 366 -2.08 15.03 3.23
C ASP A 366 -0.81 14.17 3.23
N ASP A 367 -0.86 13.07 3.96
CA ASP A 367 0.17 12.03 3.94
C ASP A 367 0.01 11.18 2.67
N TYR A 368 1.10 10.99 1.92
CA TYR A 368 1.15 10.05 0.80
C TYR A 368 1.71 8.70 1.27
N GLU A 369 0.86 7.69 1.32
CA GLU A 369 1.25 6.32 1.71
C GLU A 369 2.12 5.67 0.62
N LEU A 370 3.38 5.40 0.94
CA LEU A 370 4.31 4.70 0.05
C LEU A 370 4.09 3.19 0.09
N LEU A 371 3.98 2.66 1.30
CA LEU A 371 3.95 1.23 1.57
C LEU A 371 3.19 0.99 2.87
N SER A 372 2.29 0.02 2.87
CA SER A 372 1.66 -0.47 4.09
C SER A 372 1.52 -1.98 4.06
N PHE A 373 1.78 -2.59 5.22
CA PHE A 373 1.53 -3.98 5.51
C PHE A 373 0.58 -4.09 6.68
N GLY A 374 -0.58 -4.68 6.44
CA GLY A 374 -1.59 -4.92 7.46
C GLY A 374 -1.84 -6.40 7.65
N VAL A 375 -1.81 -6.90 8.88
CA VAL A 375 -2.27 -8.25 9.23
C VAL A 375 -3.51 -8.11 10.08
N SER A 376 -4.59 -8.77 9.67
CA SER A 376 -5.81 -8.85 10.45
C SER A 376 -6.11 -10.31 10.75
N ALA A 377 -6.46 -10.59 11.99
CA ALA A 377 -6.86 -11.91 12.44
C ALA A 377 -8.11 -11.83 13.30
N GLN A 378 -8.95 -12.86 13.20
CA GLN A 378 -10.20 -13.02 13.95
C GLN A 378 -10.27 -14.46 14.46
N GLY A 379 -10.88 -14.67 15.63
CA GLY A 379 -11.07 -15.99 16.24
C GLY A 379 -9.81 -16.62 16.85
N LEU A 380 -8.68 -15.90 16.97
CA LEU A 380 -7.47 -16.40 17.64
C LEU A 380 -7.64 -16.48 19.17
N GLU A 381 -8.60 -15.75 19.72
CA GLU A 381 -8.85 -15.66 21.16
C GLU A 381 -9.19 -17.02 21.79
N SER A 382 -9.99 -17.82 21.09
CA SER A 382 -10.45 -19.13 21.56
C SER A 382 -9.33 -20.17 21.66
N TYR A 383 -8.16 -19.91 21.06
CA TYR A 383 -7.02 -20.82 21.05
C TYR A 383 -5.85 -20.37 21.93
N ILE A 384 -5.83 -19.11 22.37
CA ILE A 384 -4.73 -18.54 23.16
C ILE A 384 -4.99 -18.73 24.67
N THR A 385 -6.25 -18.74 25.12
CA THR A 385 -6.59 -19.01 26.53
C THR A 385 -7.86 -19.85 26.67
N ASP A 386 -7.85 -20.77 27.64
CA ASP A 386 -9.03 -21.56 28.03
C ASP A 386 -10.12 -20.70 28.72
N ASP A 387 -9.76 -19.51 29.24
CA ASP A 387 -10.63 -18.60 29.99
C ASP A 387 -11.31 -17.53 29.09
N VAL A 388 -12.08 -17.96 28.09
CA VAL A 388 -12.97 -17.01 27.37
C VAL A 388 -14.24 -16.83 28.21
N ASP A 389 -14.34 -15.69 28.91
CA ASP A 389 -15.52 -15.27 29.68
C ASP A 389 -16.82 -15.53 28.88
N GLU A 390 -17.80 -16.20 29.50
CA GLU A 390 -19.10 -16.52 28.89
C GLU A 390 -19.89 -15.30 28.39
N SER A 391 -19.51 -14.08 28.81
CA SER A 391 -20.10 -12.82 28.36
C SER A 391 -19.69 -12.37 26.96
N ASP A 392 -18.60 -12.90 26.39
CA ASP A 392 -18.19 -12.64 24.99
C ASP A 392 -18.73 -13.74 24.06
N GLN A 393 -20.05 -13.95 24.03
CA GLN A 393 -20.71 -14.90 23.12
C GLN A 393 -20.35 -14.64 21.64
N ASN A 394 -20.07 -13.38 21.27
CA ASN A 394 -19.63 -13.01 19.94
C ASN A 394 -18.24 -13.57 19.56
N ALA A 395 -17.34 -13.83 20.53
CA ALA A 395 -16.01 -14.37 20.25
C ALA A 395 -16.01 -15.89 20.04
N LYS A 396 -17.04 -16.60 20.51
CA LYS A 396 -17.19 -18.06 20.30
C LYS A 396 -17.77 -18.42 18.93
N ASP A 397 -18.45 -17.48 18.29
CA ASP A 397 -19.05 -17.63 16.96
C ASP A 397 -18.20 -17.00 15.82
N GLU A 398 -17.07 -16.36 16.12
CA GLU A 398 -16.13 -15.83 15.11
C GLU A 398 -15.35 -16.99 14.46
N GLU A 399 -15.52 -17.19 13.15
CA GLU A 399 -14.72 -18.15 12.40
C GLU A 399 -13.25 -17.70 12.38
N LEU A 400 -12.35 -18.63 12.71
CA LEU A 400 -10.91 -18.38 12.71
C LEU A 400 -10.45 -18.00 11.30
N HIS A 401 -9.95 -16.78 11.12
CA HIS A 401 -9.52 -16.28 9.81
C HIS A 401 -8.41 -15.25 9.98
N ALA A 402 -7.42 -15.27 9.07
CA ALA A 402 -6.42 -14.23 8.98
C ALA A 402 -6.13 -13.82 7.54
N GLN A 403 -5.92 -12.52 7.35
CA GLN A 403 -5.63 -11.91 6.05
C GLN A 403 -4.45 -10.94 6.14
N LEU A 404 -3.64 -10.94 5.08
CA LEU A 404 -2.59 -9.97 4.81
C LEU A 404 -3.10 -8.93 3.81
N ARG A 405 -2.99 -7.66 4.16
CA ARG A 405 -3.30 -6.50 3.33
C ARG A 405 -1.99 -5.82 2.96
N ILE A 406 -1.85 -5.50 1.69
CA ILE A 406 -0.68 -4.79 1.18
C ILE A 406 -1.18 -3.60 0.40
N ASN A 407 -0.72 -2.41 0.76
CA ASN A 407 -0.92 -1.22 -0.03
C ASN A 407 0.44 -0.72 -0.50
N ILE A 408 0.50 -0.29 -1.76
CA ILE A 408 1.69 0.28 -2.37
C ILE A 408 1.23 1.56 -3.07
N LEU A 409 1.96 2.66 -2.91
CA LEU A 409 1.69 3.93 -3.60
C LEU A 409 0.20 4.33 -3.54
N ASN A 410 -0.36 4.35 -2.32
CA ASN A 410 -1.76 4.65 -2.05
C ASN A 410 -2.80 3.71 -2.72
N THR A 411 -2.40 2.57 -3.26
CA THR A 411 -3.28 1.60 -3.91
C THR A 411 -3.28 0.28 -3.16
N GLN A 412 -4.45 -0.19 -2.74
CA GLN A 412 -4.62 -1.48 -2.09
C GLN A 412 -4.58 -2.61 -3.12
N LEU A 413 -3.76 -3.61 -2.83
CA LEU A 413 -3.74 -4.89 -3.56
C LEU A 413 -4.80 -5.83 -2.99
N ARG A 414 -5.13 -6.88 -3.75
CA ARG A 414 -6.05 -7.91 -3.27
C ARG A 414 -5.55 -8.48 -1.93
N PRO A 415 -6.36 -8.47 -0.87
CA PRO A 415 -6.00 -9.12 0.39
C PRO A 415 -5.70 -10.60 0.16
N VAL A 416 -4.61 -11.07 0.77
CA VAL A 416 -4.20 -12.48 0.71
C VAL A 416 -4.68 -13.16 1.99
N GLU A 417 -5.54 -14.15 1.83
CA GLU A 417 -5.95 -15.00 2.94
C GLU A 417 -4.77 -15.89 3.37
N LEU A 418 -4.36 -15.77 4.62
CA LEU A 418 -3.27 -16.57 5.20
C LEU A 418 -3.79 -17.93 5.64
N PHE A 419 -4.95 -17.94 6.30
CA PHE A 419 -5.67 -19.16 6.67
C PHE A 419 -7.15 -18.86 6.96
N SER A 420 -7.97 -19.90 6.84
CA SER A 420 -9.35 -19.93 7.32
C SER A 420 -9.67 -21.27 7.94
N GLY A 421 -10.38 -21.23 9.07
CA GLY A 421 -10.66 -22.34 9.94
C GLY A 421 -9.40 -22.92 10.59
N VAL A 422 -9.64 -23.84 11.53
CA VAL A 422 -8.57 -24.52 12.30
C VAL A 422 -7.66 -25.33 11.39
N THR A 423 -8.23 -26.04 10.43
CA THR A 423 -7.48 -26.83 9.44
C THR A 423 -6.57 -25.93 8.61
N GLY A 424 -7.05 -24.74 8.23
CA GLY A 424 -6.23 -23.76 7.51
C GLY A 424 -5.09 -23.23 8.36
N LEU A 425 -5.33 -22.91 9.64
CA LEU A 425 -4.28 -22.47 10.56
C LEU A 425 -3.20 -23.55 10.73
N MET A 426 -3.60 -24.79 11.01
CA MET A 426 -2.65 -25.90 11.14
C MET A 426 -1.91 -26.14 9.81
N GLY A 427 -2.60 -26.02 8.67
CA GLY A 427 -1.95 -26.05 7.36
C GLY A 427 -0.89 -24.95 7.20
N ALA A 428 -1.22 -23.70 7.58
CA ALA A 428 -0.33 -22.55 7.48
C ALA A 428 0.89 -22.67 8.42
N VAL A 429 0.71 -23.17 9.65
CA VAL A 429 1.81 -23.39 10.59
C VAL A 429 2.77 -24.47 10.10
N TRP A 430 2.27 -25.57 9.51
CA TRP A 430 3.11 -26.65 8.98
C TRP A 430 3.75 -26.33 7.64
N SER A 431 3.12 -25.47 6.83
CA SER A 431 3.65 -25.01 5.54
C SER A 431 4.43 -23.70 5.63
N ALA A 432 4.58 -23.15 6.84
CA ALA A 432 5.32 -21.92 7.09
C ALA A 432 6.75 -22.06 6.54
N PRO A 433 7.19 -21.13 5.67
CA PRO A 433 8.47 -21.26 5.01
C PRO A 433 9.59 -21.07 6.05
N SER A 434 10.41 -22.12 6.21
CA SER A 434 11.59 -22.10 7.08
C SER A 434 12.74 -21.26 6.52
N GLU A 435 12.69 -20.90 5.23
CA GLU A 435 13.63 -20.01 4.56
C GLU A 435 12.89 -18.85 3.90
N LEU A 436 13.58 -17.73 3.70
CA LEU A 436 13.02 -16.54 3.05
C LEU A 436 12.50 -16.88 1.66
N THR A 437 11.17 -16.92 1.55
CA THR A 437 10.46 -17.26 0.32
C THR A 437 9.75 -16.01 -0.20
N SER A 438 9.94 -15.70 -1.48
CA SER A 438 9.30 -14.54 -2.09
C SER A 438 7.80 -14.75 -2.22
N ALA A 439 7.03 -13.85 -1.60
CA ALA A 439 5.59 -13.81 -1.65
C ALA A 439 5.10 -12.87 -2.76
N PHE A 440 5.82 -11.78 -3.01
CA PHE A 440 5.40 -10.77 -3.97
C PHE A 440 6.60 -10.16 -4.72
N ARG A 441 6.49 -10.05 -6.06
CA ARG A 441 7.56 -9.61 -6.95
C ARG A 441 6.99 -8.84 -8.13
N SER A 442 7.44 -7.60 -8.35
CA SER A 442 6.97 -6.79 -9.47
C SER A 442 7.90 -5.62 -9.80
N ASN A 443 7.92 -5.19 -11.08
CA ASN A 443 8.45 -3.88 -11.49
C ASN A 443 7.30 -2.89 -11.71
N LEU A 444 7.39 -1.75 -11.04
CA LEU A 444 6.37 -0.71 -11.09
C LEU A 444 6.98 0.58 -11.63
N MET A 445 6.30 1.22 -12.58
CA MET A 445 6.61 2.58 -13.02
C MET A 445 5.89 3.58 -12.12
N ILE A 446 6.64 4.38 -11.36
CA ILE A 446 6.05 5.29 -10.35
C ILE A 446 5.74 6.64 -10.96
N HIS A 447 6.71 7.23 -11.66
CA HIS A 447 6.56 8.53 -12.30
C HIS A 447 6.90 8.44 -13.77
N ASP A 448 6.09 9.15 -14.56
CA ASP A 448 6.27 9.33 -16.00
C ASP A 448 5.91 10.78 -16.34
N LEU A 449 6.93 11.63 -16.37
CA LEU A 449 6.81 13.04 -16.73
C LEU A 449 7.48 13.25 -18.08
N SER A 450 6.77 13.88 -19.00
CA SER A 450 7.29 14.33 -20.29
C SER A 450 6.65 15.68 -20.57
N ARG A 451 7.48 16.71 -20.73
CA ARG A 451 7.07 18.11 -20.90
C ARG A 451 7.90 18.74 -22.01
N TYR A 452 7.23 19.45 -22.89
CA TYR A 452 7.86 20.33 -23.87
C TYR A 452 7.71 21.77 -23.37
N ILE A 453 8.84 22.47 -23.24
CA ILE A 453 8.90 23.83 -22.74
C ILE A 453 9.37 24.70 -23.89
N HIS A 454 8.50 25.62 -24.34
CA HIS A 454 8.84 26.61 -25.35
C HIS A 454 9.54 27.79 -24.68
N LEU A 455 10.80 28.03 -25.03
CA LEU A 455 11.57 29.16 -24.53
C LEU A 455 11.26 30.43 -25.34
N HIS A 456 11.51 31.61 -24.75
CA HIS A 456 11.29 32.91 -25.41
C HIS A 456 12.09 33.10 -26.70
N ASN A 457 13.21 32.39 -26.85
CA ASN A 457 14.04 32.40 -28.06
C ASN A 457 13.56 31.43 -29.15
N GLY A 458 12.38 30.79 -28.98
CA GLY A 458 11.80 29.85 -29.94
C GLY A 458 12.34 28.43 -29.87
N VAL A 459 13.34 28.16 -29.02
CA VAL A 459 13.90 26.82 -28.80
C VAL A 459 12.95 26.00 -27.93
N ILE A 460 12.82 24.71 -28.24
CA ILE A 460 11.99 23.78 -27.47
C ILE A 460 12.91 22.92 -26.59
N VAL A 461 12.68 22.95 -25.29
CA VAL A 461 13.32 22.05 -24.33
C VAL A 461 12.37 20.90 -24.05
N HIS A 462 12.80 19.69 -24.33
CA HIS A 462 12.10 18.47 -23.95
C HIS A 462 12.68 17.96 -22.64
N TYR A 463 11.87 17.94 -21.58
CA TYR A 463 12.21 17.34 -20.30
C TYR A 463 11.42 16.07 -20.10
N GLU A 464 12.11 14.96 -19.89
CA GLU A 464 11.54 13.68 -19.57
C GLU A 464 12.15 13.15 -18.27
N ALA A 465 11.30 12.75 -17.33
CA ALA A 465 11.70 12.14 -16.07
C ALA A 465 10.83 10.92 -15.79
N GLN A 466 11.48 9.76 -15.73
CA GLN A 466 10.85 8.47 -15.50
C GLN A 466 11.46 7.85 -14.24
N SER A 467 10.64 7.14 -13.47
CA SER A 467 11.13 6.37 -12.33
C SER A 467 10.46 5.01 -12.26
N ALA A 468 11.22 4.03 -11.80
CA ALA A 468 10.75 2.68 -11.57
C ALA A 468 11.24 2.16 -10.23
N VAL A 469 10.44 1.27 -9.65
CA VAL A 469 10.82 0.46 -8.50
C VAL A 469 10.66 -1.00 -8.86
N SER A 470 11.72 -1.76 -8.63
CA SER A 470 11.70 -3.22 -8.61
C SER A 470 11.51 -3.68 -7.17
N LEU A 471 10.47 -4.45 -6.89
CA LEU A 471 10.12 -4.94 -5.56
C LEU A 471 10.23 -6.46 -5.48
N ASP A 472 10.84 -6.95 -4.40
CA ASP A 472 10.74 -8.34 -3.93
C ASP A 472 10.41 -8.35 -2.43
N LEU A 473 9.21 -8.79 -2.09
CA LEU A 473 8.76 -9.04 -0.74
C LEU A 473 8.88 -10.53 -0.45
N SER A 474 9.69 -10.85 0.56
CA SER A 474 9.95 -12.21 1.00
C SER A 474 9.61 -12.37 2.47
N GLY A 475 9.14 -13.56 2.83
CA GLY A 475 8.74 -13.89 4.19
C GLY A 475 9.33 -15.22 4.64
N MET A 476 9.62 -15.31 5.92
CA MET A 476 10.01 -16.52 6.62
C MET A 476 9.26 -16.55 7.95
N ALA A 477 8.75 -17.71 8.33
CA ALA A 477 8.10 -17.87 9.63
C ALA A 477 8.45 -19.25 10.20
N SER A 478 8.84 -19.26 11.47
CA SER A 478 9.11 -20.45 12.25
C SER A 478 8.27 -20.39 13.52
N ILE A 479 7.45 -21.42 13.73
CA ILE A 479 6.49 -21.48 14.83
C ILE A 479 6.73 -22.82 15.54
N SER A 480 6.98 -22.76 16.85
CA SER A 480 7.13 -23.96 17.69
C SER A 480 6.02 -24.00 18.73
N LEU A 481 5.05 -24.88 18.52
CA LEU A 481 3.98 -25.13 19.49
C LEU A 481 4.51 -25.72 20.80
N TRP A 482 5.61 -26.49 20.75
CA TRP A 482 6.21 -27.14 21.92
C TRP A 482 7.00 -26.16 22.80
N ASN A 483 7.85 -25.33 22.19
CA ASN A 483 8.60 -24.30 22.90
C ASN A 483 7.78 -23.04 23.16
N LYS A 484 6.55 -22.98 22.61
CA LYS A 484 5.64 -21.83 22.70
C LYS A 484 6.28 -20.52 22.24
N ASN A 485 7.02 -20.58 21.14
CA ASN A 485 7.65 -19.41 20.53
C ASN A 485 7.42 -19.34 19.02
N SER A 486 7.51 -18.14 18.48
CA SER A 486 7.55 -17.90 17.04
C SER A 486 8.56 -16.83 16.68
N HIS A 487 9.17 -17.02 15.52
CA HIS A 487 10.10 -16.08 14.91
C HIS A 487 9.70 -15.92 13.46
N SER A 488 9.43 -14.68 13.04
CA SER A 488 9.14 -14.36 11.64
C SER A 488 9.92 -13.15 11.16
N VAL A 489 10.29 -13.20 9.89
CA VAL A 489 11.05 -12.16 9.20
C VAL A 489 10.35 -11.84 7.89
N ILE A 490 10.03 -10.56 7.71
CA ILE A 490 9.54 -9.99 6.45
C ILE A 490 10.66 -9.11 5.90
N ARG A 491 11.15 -9.48 4.71
CA ARG A 491 12.20 -8.74 4.01
C ARG A 491 11.65 -8.10 2.75
N VAL A 492 11.79 -6.78 2.67
CA VAL A 492 11.45 -5.97 1.49
C VAL A 492 12.74 -5.56 0.78
N SER A 493 13.04 -6.19 -0.35
CA SER A 493 14.15 -5.78 -1.23
C SER A 493 13.62 -4.88 -2.33
N THR A 494 14.20 -3.70 -2.48
CA THR A 494 13.77 -2.69 -3.43
C THR A 494 14.94 -2.20 -4.27
N GLY A 495 14.72 -2.08 -5.57
CA GLY A 495 15.62 -1.44 -6.52
C GLY A 495 14.94 -0.22 -7.12
N PHE A 496 15.36 0.98 -6.71
CA PHE A 496 14.81 2.24 -7.22
C PHE A 496 15.71 2.80 -8.31
N SER A 497 15.11 3.24 -9.41
CA SER A 497 15.79 3.92 -10.51
C SER A 497 15.02 5.15 -10.94
N VAL A 498 15.72 6.24 -11.18
CA VAL A 498 15.21 7.47 -11.78
C VAL A 498 16.08 7.79 -12.97
N ARG A 499 15.46 7.97 -14.12
CA ARG A 499 16.10 8.45 -15.34
C ARG A 499 15.49 9.80 -15.68
N SER A 500 16.33 10.83 -15.73
CA SER A 500 15.96 12.12 -16.27
C SER A 500 16.77 12.43 -17.52
N HIS A 501 16.10 13.10 -18.45
CA HIS A 501 16.62 13.43 -19.76
C HIS A 501 16.13 14.83 -20.11
N ILE A 502 17.06 15.73 -20.40
CA ILE A 502 16.77 17.09 -20.85
C ILE A 502 17.42 17.24 -22.21
N ASP A 503 16.60 17.46 -23.23
CA ASP A 503 17.03 17.65 -24.61
C ASP A 503 16.63 19.03 -25.12
N ILE A 504 17.55 19.67 -25.84
CA ILE A 504 17.25 20.90 -26.57
C ILE A 504 17.00 20.54 -28.03
N LEU A 505 15.74 20.66 -28.45
CA LEU A 505 15.31 20.40 -29.82
C LEU A 505 15.65 21.61 -30.69
N SER A 506 16.71 21.47 -31.47
CA SER A 506 17.17 22.46 -32.44
C SER A 506 17.61 21.76 -33.73
N ASP A 507 17.41 22.43 -34.86
CA ASP A 507 17.79 21.90 -36.16
C ASP A 507 19.30 21.86 -36.39
N PHE A 508 20.11 22.57 -35.61
CA PHE A 508 21.56 22.70 -35.83
C PHE A 508 22.41 22.12 -34.70
N ILE A 509 21.88 22.04 -33.47
CA ILE A 509 22.57 21.53 -32.28
C ILE A 509 21.70 20.46 -31.60
N THR A 510 22.32 19.32 -31.30
CA THR A 510 21.79 18.31 -30.38
C THR A 510 22.58 18.41 -29.08
N THR A 511 21.97 18.95 -28.03
CA THR A 511 22.59 19.07 -26.70
C THR A 511 21.60 18.61 -25.65
N GLY A 512 22.11 17.92 -24.64
CA GLY A 512 21.26 17.40 -23.59
C GLY A 512 22.03 16.85 -22.39
N ILE A 513 21.27 16.54 -21.36
CA ILE A 513 21.74 16.00 -20.09
C ILE A 513 20.95 14.74 -19.81
N ASN A 514 21.67 13.63 -19.61
CA ASN A 514 21.14 12.37 -19.12
C ASN A 514 21.58 12.20 -17.67
N SER A 515 20.63 12.10 -16.74
CA SER A 515 20.93 11.75 -15.35
C SER A 515 20.26 10.42 -15.02
N THR A 516 21.01 9.54 -14.37
CA THR A 516 20.47 8.28 -13.84
C THR A 516 20.85 8.16 -12.38
N LEU A 517 19.83 8.14 -11.52
CA LEU A 517 19.96 7.89 -10.10
C LEU A 517 19.44 6.49 -9.81
N SER A 518 20.21 5.65 -9.13
CA SER A 518 19.78 4.29 -8.81
C SER A 518 20.26 3.86 -7.43
N THR A 519 19.44 3.09 -6.71
CA THR A 519 19.74 2.63 -5.35
C THR A 519 19.05 1.30 -5.06
N ASN A 520 19.67 0.53 -4.16
CA ASN A 520 19.10 -0.67 -3.57
C ASN A 520 18.82 -0.43 -2.10
N THR A 521 17.62 -0.76 -1.66
CA THR A 521 17.25 -0.68 -0.24
C THR A 521 16.62 -1.99 0.19
N ILE A 522 17.16 -2.58 1.26
CA ILE A 522 16.63 -3.78 1.88
C ILE A 522 16.18 -3.40 3.30
N VAL A 523 14.92 -3.70 3.60
CA VAL A 523 14.32 -3.47 4.92
C VAL A 523 13.90 -4.81 5.49
N ASP A 524 14.39 -5.12 6.69
CA ASP A 524 14.05 -6.32 7.44
C ASP A 524 13.15 -5.92 8.62
N TYR A 525 11.98 -6.55 8.69
CA TYR A 525 11.05 -6.45 9.80
C TYR A 525 10.99 -7.81 10.49
N THR A 526 11.49 -7.88 11.72
CA THR A 526 11.56 -9.11 12.50
C THR A 526 10.58 -9.04 13.68
N THR A 527 9.92 -10.16 13.94
CA THR A 527 9.00 -10.30 15.07
C THR A 527 9.27 -11.60 15.79
N ASP A 528 9.64 -11.48 17.05
CA ASP A 528 9.84 -12.58 17.99
C ASP A 528 8.70 -12.58 19.00
N VAL A 529 8.03 -13.71 19.14
CA VAL A 529 6.93 -13.90 20.09
C VAL A 529 7.23 -15.09 20.99
N ASP A 530 7.10 -14.88 22.28
CA ASP A 530 7.11 -15.92 23.30
C ASP A 530 5.78 -15.89 24.02
N TYR A 531 5.00 -16.95 23.82
CA TYR A 531 3.67 -17.14 24.38
C TYR A 531 3.67 -18.28 25.43
N SER A 532 4.83 -18.55 26.03
CA SER A 532 4.95 -19.49 27.16
C SER A 532 4.25 -19.00 28.43
N ASP A 533 4.40 -17.70 28.73
CA ASP A 533 3.84 -17.02 29.89
C ASP A 533 2.79 -15.98 29.49
N SER A 534 1.83 -15.71 30.38
CA SER A 534 0.94 -14.54 30.28
C SER A 534 1.48 -13.39 31.16
N PRO A 535 1.64 -12.16 30.64
CA PRO A 535 1.27 -11.71 29.30
C PRO A 535 2.29 -12.13 28.23
N ILE A 536 1.81 -12.39 27.01
CA ILE A 536 2.62 -12.77 25.83
C ILE A 536 3.72 -11.73 25.61
N ARG A 537 4.97 -12.17 25.44
CA ARG A 537 6.11 -11.27 25.16
C ARG A 537 6.27 -11.16 23.66
N VAL A 538 6.23 -9.92 23.16
CA VAL A 538 6.39 -9.61 21.74
C VAL A 538 7.54 -8.61 21.59
N CYS A 539 8.53 -8.95 20.77
CA CYS A 539 9.59 -8.06 20.35
C CYS A 539 9.52 -7.84 18.83
N MET A 540 9.43 -6.58 18.43
CA MET A 540 9.47 -6.17 17.03
C MET A 540 10.73 -5.36 16.76
N GLN A 541 11.37 -5.59 15.63
CA GLN A 541 12.54 -4.83 15.20
C GLN A 541 12.41 -4.50 13.71
N MET A 542 12.96 -3.35 13.33
CA MET A 542 13.03 -2.91 11.94
C MET A 542 14.44 -2.40 11.67
N ALA A 543 15.09 -3.03 10.70
CA ALA A 543 16.45 -2.71 10.30
C ALA A 543 16.49 -2.36 8.81
N ILE A 544 17.16 -1.27 8.47
CA ILE A 544 17.50 -0.95 7.08
C ILE A 544 18.96 -1.34 6.87
N GLN A 545 19.22 -2.20 5.88
CA GLN A 545 20.58 -2.63 5.56
C GLN A 545 21.39 -1.50 4.90
N PRO A 546 22.74 -1.53 4.96
CA PRO A 546 23.58 -0.52 4.31
C PRO A 546 23.30 -0.42 2.80
N THR A 547 23.10 0.79 2.30
CA THR A 547 22.72 1.04 0.91
C THR A 547 23.74 1.91 0.18
N GLN A 548 23.74 1.82 -1.15
CA GLN A 548 24.57 2.67 -2.00
C GLN A 548 23.70 3.34 -3.06
N VAL A 549 23.84 4.67 -3.15
CA VAL A 549 23.20 5.48 -4.17
C VAL A 549 24.22 5.78 -5.26
N HIS A 550 23.92 5.35 -6.47
CA HIS A 550 24.70 5.60 -7.68
C HIS A 550 24.05 6.70 -8.50
N ASP A 551 24.80 7.76 -8.77
CA ASP A 551 24.40 8.87 -9.61
C ASP A 551 25.34 8.95 -10.81
N ASN A 552 24.82 8.76 -12.02
CA ASN A 552 25.58 8.93 -13.25
C ASN A 552 24.96 10.02 -14.10
N ILE A 553 25.77 10.99 -14.50
CA ILE A 553 25.40 12.14 -15.31
C ILE A 553 26.22 12.09 -16.59
N GLU A 554 25.55 12.11 -17.73
CA GLU A 554 26.15 12.27 -19.05
C GLU A 554 25.65 13.57 -19.66
N ASN A 555 26.57 14.49 -19.92
CA ASN A 555 26.30 15.70 -20.67
C ASN A 555 26.81 15.48 -22.10
N PHE A 556 25.95 15.70 -23.09
CA PHE A 556 26.35 15.57 -24.50
C PHE A 556 26.04 16.83 -25.27
N TYR A 557 26.94 17.17 -26.19
CA TYR A 557 26.84 18.30 -27.08
C TYR A 557 27.33 17.90 -28.46
N SER A 558 26.53 18.14 -29.49
CA SER A 558 26.88 17.83 -30.87
C SER A 558 26.27 18.85 -31.81
N ILE A 559 27.09 19.45 -32.66
CA ILE A 559 26.65 20.34 -33.73
C ILE A 559 26.62 19.55 -35.03
N LYS A 560 25.55 19.68 -35.82
CA LYS A 560 25.45 19.01 -37.12
C LYS A 560 26.69 19.35 -37.98
N ARG A 561 27.40 18.31 -38.46
CA ARG A 561 28.60 18.37 -39.32
C ARG A 561 29.94 18.75 -38.65
N THR A 562 30.03 18.84 -37.32
CA THR A 562 31.32 19.06 -36.63
C THR A 562 31.58 17.98 -35.56
N LYS A 563 32.26 18.34 -34.46
CA LYS A 563 32.65 17.41 -33.39
C LYS A 563 31.53 17.25 -32.36
N SER A 564 31.39 16.03 -31.84
CA SER A 564 30.60 15.73 -30.66
C SER A 564 31.49 15.75 -29.40
N TYR A 565 30.95 16.26 -28.31
CA TYR A 565 31.55 16.25 -26.99
C TYR A 565 30.63 15.50 -26.03
N ARG A 566 31.21 14.63 -25.20
CA ARG A 566 30.51 13.93 -24.12
C ARG A 566 31.35 14.02 -22.85
N TRP A 567 30.69 14.41 -21.77
CA TRP A 567 31.26 14.42 -20.43
C TRP A 567 30.48 13.46 -19.55
N PHE A 568 31.19 12.68 -18.75
CA PHE A 568 30.63 11.69 -17.84
C PHE A 568 31.07 12.01 -16.42
N GLY A 569 30.11 12.07 -15.50
CA GLY A 569 30.34 12.19 -14.07
C GLY A 569 29.62 11.07 -13.33
N ASN A 570 30.36 10.31 -12.54
CA ASN A 570 29.79 9.23 -11.73
C ASN A 570 30.09 9.50 -10.25
N ARG A 571 29.07 9.42 -9.40
CA ARG A 571 29.17 9.57 -7.95
C ARG A 571 28.53 8.38 -7.26
N THR A 572 29.18 7.89 -6.20
CA THR A 572 28.62 6.86 -5.33
C THR A 572 28.58 7.37 -3.90
N LEU A 573 27.40 7.29 -3.28
CA LEU A 573 27.17 7.68 -1.89
C LEU A 573 26.81 6.42 -1.11
N LYS A 574 27.44 6.21 0.04
CA LYS A 574 27.19 5.07 0.93
C LYS A 574 26.39 5.55 2.13
N TYR A 575 25.29 4.87 2.43
CA TYR A 575 24.49 5.08 3.62
C TYR A 575 24.65 3.87 4.54
N PRO A 576 25.00 4.07 5.83
CA PRO A 576 25.12 2.97 6.78
C PRO A 576 23.75 2.34 7.04
N GLY A 577 23.76 1.07 7.47
CA GLY A 577 22.55 0.42 7.96
C GLY A 577 22.17 0.95 9.34
N THR A 578 20.87 0.97 9.63
CA THR A 578 20.32 1.55 10.86
C THR A 578 19.13 0.77 11.36
N ASP A 579 19.07 0.55 12.66
CA ASP A 579 17.91 0.00 13.36
C ASP A 579 17.01 1.13 13.83
N TYR A 580 15.70 0.95 13.66
CA TYR A 580 14.71 1.94 14.04
C TYR A 580 13.99 1.53 15.32
N PRO A 581 13.98 2.40 16.35
CA PRO A 581 13.38 2.04 17.63
C PRO A 581 11.85 2.03 17.55
N PHE A 582 11.23 1.10 18.27
CA PHE A 582 9.78 1.03 18.49
C PHE A 582 9.45 1.72 19.83
N THR A 583 8.30 1.44 20.44
CA THR A 583 7.99 1.99 21.77
C THR A 583 8.95 1.50 22.85
N GLU A 584 9.03 2.27 23.94
CA GLU A 584 9.85 1.88 25.10
C GLU A 584 9.42 0.51 25.65
N LYS A 585 8.12 0.23 25.64
CA LYS A 585 7.56 -1.07 26.03
C LYS A 585 8.06 -2.19 25.13
N ASN A 586 8.07 -2.00 23.81
CA ASN A 586 8.65 -2.98 22.89
C ASN A 586 10.15 -3.20 23.19
N ASN A 587 10.92 -2.13 23.43
CA ASN A 587 12.34 -2.25 23.76
C ASN A 587 12.57 -3.05 25.06
N GLN A 588 11.73 -2.84 26.08
CA GLN A 588 11.75 -3.63 27.31
C GLN A 588 11.45 -5.11 27.04
N MET A 589 10.46 -5.42 26.21
CA MET A 589 10.14 -6.80 25.82
C MET A 589 11.29 -7.46 25.04
N CYS A 590 11.90 -6.73 24.10
CA CYS A 590 13.09 -7.19 23.38
C CYS A 590 14.27 -7.47 24.32
N GLN A 591 14.49 -6.62 25.32
CA GLN A 591 15.52 -6.87 26.34
C GLN A 591 15.21 -8.11 27.17
N LEU A 592 13.95 -8.41 27.47
CA LEU A 592 13.58 -9.63 28.19
C LEU A 592 13.78 -10.89 27.35
N LEU A 593 13.46 -10.82 26.05
CA LEU A 593 13.57 -11.95 25.11
C LEU A 593 15.03 -12.25 24.73
N HIS A 594 15.87 -11.23 24.58
CA HIS A 594 17.27 -11.39 24.17
C HIS A 594 18.26 -11.25 25.33
N LYS A 595 17.80 -11.41 26.58
CA LYS A 595 18.70 -11.53 27.73
C LYS A 595 19.51 -12.81 27.60
N SER A 596 20.77 -12.66 27.19
CA SER A 596 21.80 -13.71 27.20
C SER A 596 22.21 -14.09 28.61
#